data_AF-A0A420XJI3-F1
#
_entry.id   AF-A0A420XJI3-F1
#
_cell.length_a   1.000
_cell.length_b   1.000
_cell.length_c   1.000
_cell.angle_alpha   90.00
_cell.angle_beta   90.00
_cell.angle_gamma   90.00
#
_symmetry.space_group_name_H-M   'P 1'
#
loop_
_entity.id
_entity.type
_entity.pdbx_description
1 polymer ?
#
loop_
_entity_poly.entity_id
_entity_poly.type
_entity_poly.pdbx_seq_one_letter_code
_entity_poly.pdbx_strand_id
1 'polypeptide(L)'
;MTARPPLERSYRALLRLLPAPERRARGDEMLGVLLATAPATRTRPSVGETGDLLRAAARSRLRCLLVSDPVARAGALCSTVLVLLAAVLFTTNLDQRGVLASRTGVAAPVLLDRFPSWEPVPATVERSPAGAAAMAYVDGTDDRGEFLALVGSDGATLRRMRLPGDLRSSTPSLLSPDGTRVADTWTGRLRVKDLRTGRGTTPPGLQLDGQDALLAWSADATRVVVGSQLHTRVVALETGRQVQLPGGATAAAFAHDGRLTLDRAGRLETYAYDLRALVDSRPTPEGWTIAPAGWSADGRTLALRPLVGDLSGNGPRDGQLGLRTAAGGEGPAFLAPPRPSVAVAWQQGDLLVSAGAALERWDPSTLKSAVVTASKGSRLRADLRVATALVPHERTVALGTPDRGPVGPVATGSLSASSSWPWSPA
;
A
#
# COMPACT_ATOMS: atom_id res chain seq x y z
N MET A 1 44.85 8.97 22.26
CA MET A 1 44.26 8.47 20.99
C MET A 1 44.10 6.97 21.12
N THR A 2 42.94 6.51 21.56
CA THR A 2 42.65 5.10 21.80
C THR A 2 42.39 4.39 20.48
N ALA A 3 43.02 3.23 20.32
CA ALA A 3 43.03 2.47 19.07
C ALA A 3 41.61 2.16 18.57
N ARG A 4 41.35 2.35 17.26
CA ARG A 4 40.17 1.80 16.55
C ARG A 4 40.58 0.60 15.67
N PRO A 5 41.18 -0.46 16.22
CA PRO A 5 41.77 -1.53 15.43
C PRO A 5 40.79 -2.32 14.55
N PRO A 6 39.47 -2.47 14.85
CA PRO A 6 38.58 -3.20 13.94
C PRO A 6 38.22 -2.39 12.67
N LEU A 7 37.86 -1.10 12.82
CA LEU A 7 37.45 -0.26 11.68
C LEU A 7 38.62 0.03 10.73
N GLU A 8 39.79 0.34 11.29
CA GLU A 8 41.02 0.57 10.53
C GLU A 8 41.42 -0.66 9.70
N ARG A 9 41.33 -1.86 10.29
CA ARG A 9 41.57 -3.12 9.57
C ARG A 9 40.59 -3.30 8.40
N SER A 10 39.32 -2.97 8.58
CA SER A 10 38.32 -3.04 7.51
C SER A 10 38.60 -2.05 6.37
N TYR A 11 38.92 -0.79 6.67
CA TYR A 11 39.29 0.17 5.61
C TYR A 11 40.59 -0.23 4.91
N ARG A 12 41.61 -0.71 5.64
CA ARG A 12 42.84 -1.22 5.02
C ARG A 12 42.57 -2.42 4.11
N ALA A 13 41.64 -3.31 4.47
CA ALA A 13 41.22 -4.41 3.60
C ALA A 13 40.57 -3.90 2.31
N LEU A 14 39.70 -2.88 2.39
CA LEU A 14 39.07 -2.27 1.21
C LEU A 14 40.09 -1.53 0.31
N LEU A 15 41.04 -0.80 0.90
CA LEU A 15 42.08 -0.09 0.14
C LEU A 15 43.03 -1.03 -0.60
N ARG A 16 43.11 -2.32 -0.25
CA ARG A 16 43.86 -3.32 -1.04
C ARG A 16 43.28 -3.54 -2.43
N LEU A 17 42.02 -3.15 -2.67
CA LEU A 17 41.37 -3.25 -3.99
C LEU A 17 41.89 -2.18 -4.97
N LEU A 18 42.43 -1.06 -4.47
CA LEU A 18 43.07 -0.05 -5.31
C LEU A 18 44.37 -0.58 -5.95
N PRO A 19 44.74 -0.07 -7.15
CA PRO A 19 46.02 -0.39 -7.77
C PRO A 19 47.21 -0.12 -6.83
N ALA A 20 48.24 -0.97 -6.89
CA ALA A 20 49.41 -0.86 -6.02
C ALA A 20 50.12 0.52 -6.05
N PRO A 21 50.27 1.21 -7.21
CA PRO A 21 50.88 2.54 -7.24
C PRO A 21 50.07 3.57 -6.47
N GLU A 22 48.74 3.57 -6.66
CA GLU A 22 47.81 4.50 -6.03
C GLU A 22 47.72 4.26 -4.52
N ARG A 23 47.71 2.99 -4.11
CA ARG A 23 47.73 2.62 -2.69
C ARG A 23 49.02 3.07 -1.99
N ARG A 24 50.19 2.95 -2.65
CA ARG A 24 51.46 3.42 -2.09
C ARG A 24 51.51 4.95 -1.99
N ALA A 25 50.96 5.65 -2.98
CA ALA A 25 51.01 7.11 -3.05
C ALA A 25 50.01 7.79 -2.10
N ARG A 26 48.79 7.24 -1.94
CA ARG A 26 47.67 7.92 -1.26
C ARG A 26 46.95 7.09 -0.21
N GLY A 27 47.36 5.83 0.02
CA GLY A 27 46.64 4.90 0.88
C GLY A 27 46.50 5.38 2.32
N ASP A 28 47.57 5.94 2.89
CA ASP A 28 47.57 6.42 4.29
C ASP A 28 46.78 7.72 4.44
N GLU A 29 46.81 8.61 3.44
CA GLU A 29 46.00 9.82 3.40
C GLU A 29 44.51 9.49 3.34
N MET A 30 44.11 8.59 2.42
CA MET A 30 42.73 8.12 2.29
C MET A 30 42.24 7.45 3.58
N LEU A 31 43.08 6.63 4.22
CA LEU A 31 42.75 6.01 5.50
C LEU A 31 42.54 7.06 6.60
N GLY A 32 43.39 8.09 6.65
CA GLY A 32 43.25 9.21 7.58
C GLY A 32 41.92 9.95 7.41
N VAL A 33 41.56 10.29 6.18
CA VAL A 33 40.28 10.97 5.87
C VAL A 33 39.07 10.11 6.23
N LEU A 34 39.10 8.81 5.92
CA LEU A 34 38.01 7.89 6.25
C LEU A 34 37.84 7.72 7.76
N LEU A 35 38.93 7.67 8.52
CA LEU A 35 38.87 7.58 9.98
C LEU A 35 38.45 8.89 10.64
N ALA A 36 38.84 10.03 10.08
CA ALA A 36 38.49 11.36 10.58
C ALA A 36 37.00 11.70 10.38
N THR A 37 36.41 11.25 9.27
CA THR A 37 35.00 11.47 8.95
C THR A 37 34.06 10.45 9.60
N ALA A 38 34.59 9.31 10.07
CA ALA A 38 33.80 8.28 10.74
C ALA A 38 33.41 8.67 12.19
N PRO A 39 32.11 8.58 12.56
CA PRO A 39 31.64 8.80 13.93
C PRO A 39 32.35 7.90 14.95
N ALA A 40 32.55 8.41 16.17
CA ALA A 40 33.37 7.73 17.18
C ALA A 40 32.85 6.36 17.64
N THR A 41 31.56 6.09 17.46
CA THR A 41 30.91 4.83 17.83
C THR A 41 30.92 3.78 16.71
N ARG A 42 31.41 4.12 15.52
CA ARG A 42 31.32 3.25 14.34
C ARG A 42 32.43 2.18 14.37
N THR A 43 32.03 0.91 14.25
CA THR A 43 32.95 -0.25 14.26
C THR A 43 33.11 -0.90 12.88
N ARG A 44 32.29 -0.52 11.89
CA ARG A 44 32.33 -1.05 10.52
C ARG A 44 32.17 0.08 9.49
N PRO A 45 32.79 -0.03 8.29
CA PRO A 45 32.57 0.91 7.19
C PRO A 45 31.09 1.01 6.83
N SER A 46 30.62 2.19 6.44
CA SER A 46 29.26 2.31 5.92
C SER A 46 29.13 1.68 4.53
N VAL A 47 27.90 1.32 4.14
CA VAL A 47 27.62 0.76 2.80
C VAL A 47 28.00 1.77 1.71
N GLY A 48 27.71 3.06 1.93
CA GLY A 48 28.06 4.13 1.01
C GLY A 48 29.58 4.26 0.81
N GLU A 49 30.35 4.33 1.90
CA GLU A 49 31.82 4.39 1.85
C GLU A 49 32.43 3.19 1.14
N THR A 50 31.88 1.98 1.39
CA THR A 50 32.34 0.75 0.72
C THR A 50 32.06 0.81 -0.78
N GLY A 51 30.86 1.24 -1.18
CA GLY A 51 30.49 1.40 -2.58
C GLY A 51 31.33 2.44 -3.31
N ASP A 52 31.64 3.58 -2.67
CA ASP A 52 32.47 4.62 -3.26
C ASP A 52 33.93 4.18 -3.45
N LEU A 53 34.50 3.44 -2.48
CA LEU A 53 35.84 2.86 -2.60
C LEU A 53 35.91 1.81 -3.72
N LEU A 54 34.88 0.96 -3.85
CA LEU A 54 34.79 -0.01 -4.94
C LEU A 54 34.70 0.67 -6.30
N ARG A 55 33.86 1.71 -6.42
CA ARG A 55 33.71 2.51 -7.63
C ARG A 55 35.01 3.21 -8.02
N ALA A 56 35.71 3.78 -7.03
CA ALA A 56 37.02 4.39 -7.25
C ALA A 56 38.04 3.37 -7.76
N ALA A 57 38.13 2.19 -7.14
CA ALA A 57 39.01 1.12 -7.56
C ALA A 57 38.72 0.62 -8.99
N ALA A 58 37.44 0.44 -9.34
CA ALA A 58 37.04 0.05 -10.68
C ALA A 58 37.43 1.12 -11.72
N ARG A 59 37.18 2.40 -11.41
CA ARG A 59 37.52 3.52 -12.30
C ARG A 59 39.03 3.66 -12.52
N SER A 60 39.84 3.53 -11.46
CA SER A 60 41.31 3.58 -11.59
C SER A 60 41.85 2.43 -12.44
N ARG A 61 41.27 1.23 -12.32
CA ARG A 61 41.66 0.07 -13.14
C ARG A 61 41.21 0.19 -14.60
N LEU A 62 40.03 0.75 -14.85
CA LEU A 62 39.55 1.05 -16.21
C LEU A 62 40.46 2.06 -16.92
N ARG A 63 41.04 3.03 -16.20
CA ARG A 63 42.03 3.96 -16.75
C ARG A 63 43.33 3.26 -17.16
N CYS A 64 43.74 2.21 -16.45
CA CYS A 64 44.91 1.41 -16.85
C CYS A 64 44.68 0.63 -18.15
N LEU A 65 43.43 0.32 -18.51
CA LEU A 65 43.12 -0.34 -19.79
C LEU A 65 43.37 0.56 -21.02
N LEU A 66 43.55 1.86 -20.82
CA LEU A 66 43.91 2.82 -21.87
C LEU A 66 45.41 2.89 -22.14
N VAL A 67 46.25 2.18 -21.37
CA VAL A 67 47.71 2.15 -21.57
C VAL A 67 48.08 1.15 -22.66
N SER A 68 49.07 1.48 -23.48
CA SER A 68 49.41 0.76 -24.72
C SER A 68 50.10 -0.60 -24.53
N ASP A 69 50.49 -0.96 -23.32
CA ASP A 69 51.22 -2.20 -23.04
C ASP A 69 50.27 -3.42 -22.96
N PRO A 70 50.42 -4.43 -23.84
CA PRO A 70 49.55 -5.61 -23.88
C PRO A 70 49.59 -6.46 -22.61
N VAL A 71 50.74 -6.54 -21.92
CA VAL A 71 50.87 -7.30 -20.66
C VAL A 71 50.16 -6.57 -19.52
N ALA A 72 50.30 -5.24 -19.48
CA ALA A 72 49.59 -4.40 -18.53
C ALA A 72 48.06 -4.45 -18.74
N ARG A 73 47.58 -4.52 -19.99
CA ARG A 73 46.15 -4.68 -20.31
C ARG A 73 45.60 -6.01 -19.84
N ALA A 74 46.31 -7.12 -20.05
CA ALA A 74 45.86 -8.44 -19.58
C ALA A 74 45.72 -8.47 -18.05
N GLY A 75 46.72 -7.94 -17.33
CA GLY A 75 46.66 -7.80 -15.87
C GLY A 75 45.52 -6.89 -15.40
N ALA A 76 45.28 -5.78 -16.10
CA ALA A 76 44.18 -4.87 -15.80
C ALA A 76 42.81 -5.54 -16.04
N LEU A 77 42.63 -6.31 -17.11
CA LEU A 77 41.39 -7.05 -17.41
C LEU A 77 41.09 -8.09 -16.33
N CYS A 78 42.04 -8.99 -16.02
CA CYS A 78 41.86 -10.00 -14.97
C CYS A 78 41.51 -9.37 -13.62
N SER A 79 42.17 -8.25 -13.29
CA SER A 79 41.90 -7.57 -12.03
C SER A 79 40.54 -6.84 -12.00
N THR A 80 40.09 -6.32 -13.14
CA THR A 80 38.77 -5.69 -13.27
C THR A 80 37.67 -6.74 -13.14
N VAL A 81 37.85 -7.90 -13.78
CA VAL A 81 36.93 -9.05 -13.64
C VAL A 81 36.85 -9.52 -12.19
N LEU A 82 37.99 -9.62 -11.48
CA LEU A 82 37.98 -10.00 -10.06
C LEU A 82 37.28 -8.97 -9.16
N VAL A 83 37.43 -7.66 -9.42
CA VAL A 83 36.72 -6.61 -8.67
C VAL A 83 35.21 -6.66 -8.95
N LEU A 84 34.82 -6.86 -10.21
CA LEU A 84 33.41 -7.02 -10.57
C LEU A 84 32.82 -8.28 -9.93
N LEU A 85 33.54 -9.40 -9.96
CA LEU A 85 33.11 -10.65 -9.32
C LEU A 85 33.00 -10.48 -7.80
N ALA A 86 33.96 -9.83 -7.15
CA ALA A 86 33.90 -9.52 -5.73
C ALA A 86 32.74 -8.57 -5.38
N ALA A 87 32.45 -7.59 -6.23
CA ALA A 87 31.29 -6.72 -6.06
C ALA A 87 29.97 -7.51 -6.19
N VAL A 88 29.86 -8.41 -7.18
CA VAL A 88 28.70 -9.30 -7.36
C VAL A 88 28.53 -10.23 -6.16
N LEU A 89 29.60 -10.91 -5.72
CA LEU A 89 29.58 -11.80 -4.55
C LEU A 89 29.28 -11.05 -3.24
N PHE A 90 29.74 -9.81 -3.11
CA PHE A 90 29.42 -8.96 -1.97
C PHE A 90 27.95 -8.53 -1.99
N THR A 91 27.42 -8.15 -3.16
CA THR A 91 25.98 -7.84 -3.29
C THR A 91 25.09 -9.05 -2.99
N THR A 92 25.44 -10.25 -3.47
CA THR A 92 24.66 -11.47 -3.18
C THR A 92 24.77 -11.89 -1.72
N ASN A 93 25.93 -11.72 -1.07
CA ASN A 93 26.08 -12.03 0.35
C ASN A 93 25.33 -11.04 1.26
N LEU A 94 25.28 -9.77 0.88
CA LEU A 94 24.51 -8.76 1.60
C LEU A 94 22.99 -8.91 1.38
N ASP A 95 22.57 -9.39 0.21
CA ASP A 95 21.18 -9.74 -0.10
C ASP A 95 20.72 -10.95 0.71
N GLN A 96 21.54 -12.00 0.80
CA GLN A 96 21.30 -13.16 1.67
C GLN A 96 21.22 -12.80 3.17
N ARG A 97 21.81 -11.67 3.57
CA ARG A 97 21.78 -11.18 4.96
C ARG A 97 20.75 -10.07 5.20
N GLY A 98 19.93 -9.73 4.21
CA GLY A 98 18.88 -8.72 4.33
C GLY A 98 19.38 -7.29 4.57
N VAL A 99 20.66 -7.01 4.29
CA VAL A 99 21.31 -5.72 4.64
C VAL A 99 21.22 -4.69 3.52
N LEU A 100 20.92 -5.11 2.27
CA LEU A 100 20.77 -4.20 1.12
C LEU A 100 19.33 -3.77 0.82
N ALA A 101 18.38 -4.02 1.73
CA ALA A 101 17.06 -3.41 1.65
C ALA A 101 17.14 -1.90 2.00
N SER A 102 17.72 -1.08 1.13
CA SER A 102 17.58 0.39 1.14
C SER A 102 18.24 1.07 -0.08
N ARG A 103 17.60 0.94 -1.26
CA ARG A 103 17.09 2.06 -2.10
C ARG A 103 16.78 1.58 -3.53
N THR A 104 15.48 1.39 -3.75
CA THR A 104 14.71 1.81 -4.94
C THR A 104 15.20 1.36 -6.32
N GLY A 105 15.08 0.07 -6.60
CA GLY A 105 14.33 -0.31 -7.79
C GLY A 105 12.85 -0.11 -7.45
N VAL A 106 12.11 0.68 -8.23
CA VAL A 106 10.65 0.79 -8.09
C VAL A 106 10.11 -0.59 -8.39
N ALA A 107 9.92 -1.37 -7.34
CA ALA A 107 9.26 -2.64 -7.44
C ALA A 107 7.80 -2.34 -7.81
N ALA A 108 7.34 -3.08 -8.80
CA ALA A 108 6.01 -2.96 -9.35
C ALA A 108 4.97 -3.06 -8.22
N PRO A 109 3.86 -2.33 -8.34
CA PRO A 109 2.74 -2.42 -7.41
C PRO A 109 2.33 -3.88 -7.17
N VAL A 110 1.91 -4.18 -5.94
CA VAL A 110 1.11 -5.37 -5.62
C VAL A 110 -0.34 -5.11 -6.07
N LEU A 111 -0.52 -4.74 -7.32
CA LEU A 111 -1.83 -4.67 -7.95
C LEU A 111 -1.83 -5.62 -9.12
N LEU A 112 -2.80 -6.53 -9.07
CA LEU A 112 -3.00 -7.58 -10.06
C LEU A 112 -2.94 -6.96 -11.47
N ASP A 113 -1.96 -7.38 -12.27
CA ASP A 113 -1.84 -7.00 -13.68
C ASP A 113 -2.95 -7.64 -14.53
N ARG A 114 -3.50 -8.75 -14.04
CA ARG A 114 -4.77 -9.36 -14.44
C ARG A 114 -5.53 -9.82 -13.22
N PHE A 115 -6.79 -9.40 -13.09
CA PHE A 115 -7.71 -10.06 -12.17
C PHE A 115 -7.88 -11.52 -12.60
N PRO A 116 -7.65 -12.50 -11.71
CA PRO A 116 -7.74 -13.90 -12.09
C PRO A 116 -9.16 -14.22 -12.57
N SER A 117 -9.28 -15.09 -13.58
CA SER A 117 -10.55 -15.77 -13.81
C SER A 117 -10.94 -16.47 -12.51
N TRP A 118 -12.19 -16.30 -12.06
CA TRP A 118 -12.70 -16.79 -10.76
C TRP A 118 -12.78 -18.32 -10.64
N GLU A 119 -12.10 -19.03 -11.52
CA GLU A 119 -12.01 -20.49 -11.55
C GLU A 119 -10.58 -20.94 -11.21
N PRO A 120 -10.41 -21.71 -10.11
CA PRO A 120 -11.41 -22.05 -9.10
C PRO A 120 -11.71 -20.88 -8.17
N VAL A 121 -12.90 -20.93 -7.57
CA VAL A 121 -13.41 -19.87 -6.67
C VAL A 121 -12.53 -19.78 -5.42
N PRO A 122 -12.06 -18.57 -5.02
CA PRO A 122 -11.22 -18.40 -3.85
C PRO A 122 -11.86 -18.93 -2.55
N ALA A 123 -11.01 -19.39 -1.63
CA ALA A 123 -11.44 -19.77 -0.28
C ALA A 123 -12.08 -18.58 0.46
N THR A 124 -13.05 -18.87 1.34
CA THR A 124 -13.68 -17.83 2.16
C THR A 124 -12.80 -17.49 3.36
N VAL A 125 -12.84 -16.23 3.83
CA VAL A 125 -12.07 -15.79 5.02
C VAL A 125 -12.43 -16.63 6.26
N GLU A 126 -13.67 -17.11 6.37
CA GLU A 126 -14.11 -17.98 7.47
C GLU A 126 -13.40 -19.34 7.48
N ARG A 127 -13.10 -19.88 6.30
CA ARG A 127 -12.49 -21.22 6.15
C ARG A 127 -10.98 -21.16 6.07
N SER A 128 -10.46 -20.09 5.48
CA SER A 128 -9.04 -19.82 5.33
C SER A 128 -8.82 -18.33 5.55
N PRO A 129 -8.48 -17.93 6.77
CA PRO A 129 -8.20 -16.53 7.07
C PRO A 129 -7.15 -15.96 6.12
N ALA A 130 -7.35 -14.71 5.68
CA ALA A 130 -6.48 -14.05 4.71
C ALA A 130 -5.17 -13.54 5.34
N GLY A 131 -5.11 -13.45 6.67
CA GLY A 131 -4.10 -12.63 7.34
C GLY A 131 -4.43 -11.14 7.15
N ALA A 132 -3.40 -10.28 7.17
CA ALA A 132 -3.61 -8.87 6.84
C ALA A 132 -3.80 -8.74 5.32
N ALA A 133 -4.82 -7.99 4.88
CA ALA A 133 -5.08 -7.68 3.48
C ALA A 133 -4.44 -6.33 3.10
N ALA A 134 -3.89 -6.23 1.89
CA ALA A 134 -3.46 -4.98 1.29
C ALA A 134 -4.55 -4.33 0.44
N MET A 135 -5.58 -5.07 0.02
CA MET A 135 -6.66 -4.49 -0.77
C MET A 135 -7.97 -5.23 -0.51
N ALA A 136 -9.05 -4.47 -0.46
CA ALA A 136 -10.42 -4.96 -0.45
C ALA A 136 -11.18 -4.28 -1.58
N TYR A 137 -11.87 -5.07 -2.42
CA TYR A 137 -12.74 -4.53 -3.45
C TYR A 137 -13.98 -5.42 -3.61
N VAL A 138 -15.09 -4.82 -4.03
CA VAL A 138 -16.31 -5.55 -4.34
C VAL A 138 -16.20 -6.16 -5.73
N ASP A 139 -16.48 -7.44 -5.86
CA ASP A 139 -16.59 -8.15 -7.14
C ASP A 139 -17.81 -9.07 -7.13
N GLY A 140 -18.34 -9.37 -8.32
CA GLY A 140 -19.46 -10.27 -8.54
C GLY A 140 -20.34 -9.81 -9.70
N THR A 141 -20.82 -10.78 -10.49
CA THR A 141 -21.85 -10.57 -11.53
C THR A 141 -22.80 -11.76 -11.65
N ASP A 142 -24.05 -11.40 -11.96
CA ASP A 142 -25.28 -12.08 -12.38
C ASP A 142 -25.83 -13.31 -11.63
N ASP A 143 -25.06 -14.33 -11.23
CA ASP A 143 -25.69 -15.59 -10.75
C ASP A 143 -25.31 -16.05 -9.33
N ARG A 144 -24.24 -15.48 -8.72
CA ARG A 144 -23.66 -16.02 -7.46
C ARG A 144 -23.60 -15.04 -6.29
N GLY A 145 -24.19 -13.85 -6.45
CA GLY A 145 -24.17 -12.77 -5.47
C GLY A 145 -22.84 -12.02 -5.44
N GLU A 146 -22.88 -10.78 -4.97
CA GLU A 146 -21.69 -9.94 -4.80
C GLU A 146 -20.87 -10.39 -3.57
N PHE A 147 -19.55 -10.26 -3.64
CA PHE A 147 -18.64 -10.59 -2.56
C PHE A 147 -17.49 -9.57 -2.46
N LEU A 148 -16.87 -9.51 -1.28
CA LEU A 148 -15.64 -8.73 -1.11
C LEU A 148 -14.45 -9.62 -1.45
N ALA A 149 -13.69 -9.25 -2.48
CA ALA A 149 -12.39 -9.82 -2.77
C ALA A 149 -11.33 -9.14 -1.90
N LEU A 150 -10.53 -9.96 -1.21
CA LEU A 150 -9.48 -9.55 -0.29
C LEU A 150 -8.14 -10.06 -0.81
N VAL A 151 -7.27 -9.13 -1.19
CA VAL A 151 -5.89 -9.41 -1.57
C VAL A 151 -5.04 -9.30 -0.31
N GLY A 152 -4.40 -10.41 0.05
CA GLY A 152 -3.46 -10.49 1.16
C GLY A 152 -2.30 -9.51 0.99
N SER A 153 -1.75 -9.07 2.12
CA SER A 153 -0.56 -8.20 2.18
C SER A 153 0.71 -8.89 1.70
N ASP A 154 0.69 -10.21 1.59
CA ASP A 154 1.70 -11.01 0.91
C ASP A 154 1.62 -10.91 -0.62
N GLY A 155 0.58 -10.27 -1.16
CA GLY A 155 0.33 -10.19 -2.60
C GLY A 155 0.02 -11.53 -3.27
N ALA A 156 0.05 -12.64 -2.53
CA ALA A 156 -0.16 -13.99 -3.06
C ALA A 156 -1.46 -14.60 -2.55
N THR A 157 -2.02 -14.11 -1.45
CA THR A 157 -3.25 -14.62 -0.90
C THR A 157 -4.44 -13.89 -1.52
N LEU A 158 -5.40 -14.65 -2.06
CA LEU A 158 -6.70 -14.11 -2.44
C LEU A 158 -7.79 -14.84 -1.65
N ARG A 159 -8.64 -14.09 -0.96
CA ARG A 159 -9.79 -14.63 -0.23
C ARG A 159 -11.05 -13.89 -0.62
N ARG A 160 -12.19 -14.56 -0.48
CA ARG A 160 -13.50 -13.91 -0.59
C ARG A 160 -14.14 -13.80 0.78
N MET A 161 -14.77 -12.68 1.06
CA MET A 161 -15.68 -12.53 2.18
C MET A 161 -17.08 -12.40 1.61
N ARG A 162 -17.96 -13.31 2.04
CA ARG A 162 -19.36 -13.21 1.65
C ARG A 162 -19.93 -11.98 2.32
N LEU A 163 -20.40 -11.05 1.51
CA LEU A 163 -21.19 -9.95 2.01
C LEU A 163 -22.61 -10.48 2.21
N PRO A 164 -23.25 -10.21 3.35
CA PRO A 164 -24.62 -10.59 3.54
C PRO A 164 -25.52 -9.69 2.67
N GLY A 165 -26.49 -10.29 1.98
CA GLY A 165 -27.47 -9.61 1.12
C GLY A 165 -26.93 -8.98 -0.16
N ASP A 166 -27.83 -8.27 -0.85
CA ASP A 166 -27.51 -7.47 -2.04
C ASP A 166 -26.79 -6.18 -1.64
N LEU A 167 -25.62 -5.88 -2.21
CA LEU A 167 -24.89 -4.61 -1.99
C LEU A 167 -25.48 -3.46 -2.78
N ARG A 168 -26.77 -3.55 -3.14
CA ARG A 168 -27.57 -2.34 -3.38
C ARG A 168 -27.65 -1.46 -2.12
N SER A 169 -27.23 -1.98 -0.95
CA SER A 169 -26.90 -1.13 0.20
C SER A 169 -25.87 -0.09 -0.21
N SER A 170 -26.24 1.18 -0.07
CA SER A 170 -25.47 2.39 -0.43
C SER A 170 -24.16 2.58 0.35
N THR A 171 -23.74 1.59 1.15
CA THR A 171 -22.72 1.74 2.18
C THR A 171 -21.48 0.90 1.86
N PRO A 172 -20.30 1.53 1.67
CA PRO A 172 -19.08 0.81 1.34
C PRO A 172 -18.61 -0.02 2.53
N SER A 173 -18.09 -1.23 2.25
CA SER A 173 -17.24 -1.93 3.22
C SER A 173 -15.88 -1.25 3.29
N LEU A 174 -15.33 -1.09 4.50
CA LEU A 174 -14.06 -0.41 4.73
C LEU A 174 -13.00 -1.37 5.30
N LEU A 175 -11.85 -1.46 4.63
CA LEU A 175 -10.68 -2.16 5.16
C LEU A 175 -9.98 -1.27 6.21
N SER A 176 -9.60 -1.85 7.36
CA SER A 176 -8.89 -1.12 8.40
C SER A 176 -7.47 -0.73 7.93
N PRO A 177 -6.87 0.35 8.47
CA PRO A 177 -5.55 0.82 8.03
C PRO A 177 -4.39 -0.16 8.25
N ASP A 178 -4.53 -1.11 9.17
CA ASP A 178 -3.57 -2.19 9.42
C ASP A 178 -3.83 -3.44 8.57
N GLY A 179 -4.91 -3.44 7.79
CA GLY A 179 -5.33 -4.52 6.90
C GLY A 179 -5.88 -5.74 7.63
N THR A 180 -6.03 -5.68 8.96
CA THR A 180 -6.40 -6.88 9.74
C THR A 180 -7.90 -7.04 9.89
N ARG A 181 -8.69 -6.00 9.60
CA ARG A 181 -10.15 -5.99 9.80
C ARG A 181 -10.89 -5.39 8.62
N VAL A 182 -12.12 -5.83 8.40
CA VAL A 182 -13.07 -5.16 7.50
C VAL A 182 -14.31 -4.75 8.30
N ALA A 183 -14.75 -3.51 8.16
CA ALA A 183 -16.03 -3.05 8.66
C ALA A 183 -17.08 -3.05 7.54
N ASP A 184 -18.26 -3.54 7.84
CA ASP A 184 -19.44 -3.44 6.99
C ASP A 184 -20.69 -3.12 7.81
N THR A 185 -21.74 -2.71 7.12
CA THR A 185 -23.05 -2.45 7.70
C THR A 185 -24.06 -3.43 7.15
N TRP A 186 -24.71 -4.17 8.04
CA TRP A 186 -25.69 -5.19 7.69
C TRP A 186 -26.93 -5.07 8.57
N THR A 187 -28.10 -4.92 7.95
CA THR A 187 -29.41 -4.88 8.66
C THR A 187 -29.42 -3.87 9.82
N GLY A 188 -28.85 -2.67 9.64
CA GLY A 188 -28.77 -1.66 10.70
C GLY A 188 -27.78 -2.00 11.82
N ARG A 189 -26.78 -2.84 11.56
CA ARG A 189 -25.69 -3.14 12.50
C ARG A 189 -24.33 -2.99 11.85
N LEU A 190 -23.39 -2.42 12.59
CA LEU A 190 -21.99 -2.47 12.24
C LEU A 190 -21.44 -3.86 12.56
N ARG A 191 -20.72 -4.45 11.62
CA ARG A 191 -19.94 -5.67 11.86
C ARG A 191 -18.50 -5.42 11.49
N VAL A 192 -17.61 -5.99 12.27
CA VAL A 192 -16.18 -5.94 12.06
C VAL A 192 -15.68 -7.37 11.95
N LYS A 193 -15.13 -7.71 10.79
CA LYS A 193 -14.57 -9.02 10.50
C LYS A 193 -13.06 -8.98 10.70
N ASP A 194 -12.54 -9.80 11.61
CA ASP A 194 -11.11 -10.04 11.74
C ASP A 194 -10.64 -10.99 10.62
N LEU A 195 -9.70 -10.53 9.80
CA LEU A 195 -9.19 -11.26 8.63
C LEU A 195 -8.12 -12.30 8.97
N ARG A 196 -7.54 -12.25 10.18
CA ARG A 196 -6.53 -13.21 10.66
C ARG A 196 -7.17 -14.46 11.24
N THR A 197 -8.37 -14.31 11.79
CA THR A 197 -9.12 -15.39 12.46
C THR A 197 -10.40 -15.77 11.72
N GLY A 198 -10.89 -14.90 10.83
CA GLY A 198 -12.18 -15.05 10.18
C GLY A 198 -13.39 -14.83 11.10
N ARG A 199 -13.17 -14.38 12.35
CA ARG A 199 -14.24 -14.12 13.31
C ARG A 199 -14.86 -12.74 13.09
N GLY A 200 -16.18 -12.65 13.21
CA GLY A 200 -16.91 -11.39 13.18
C GLY A 200 -17.26 -10.93 14.58
N THR A 201 -17.19 -9.63 14.82
CA THR A 201 -17.67 -8.96 16.03
C THR A 201 -18.62 -7.82 15.67
N THR A 202 -19.47 -7.44 16.61
CA THR A 202 -20.33 -6.26 16.50
C THR A 202 -20.00 -5.37 17.69
N PRO A 203 -19.65 -4.09 17.48
CA PRO A 203 -19.45 -3.16 18.59
C PRO A 203 -20.68 -3.11 19.48
N PRO A 204 -20.52 -3.19 20.82
CA PRO A 204 -21.65 -3.26 21.73
C PRO A 204 -22.48 -1.97 21.70
N GLY A 205 -23.80 -2.10 21.85
CA GLY A 205 -24.69 -0.94 22.00
C GLY A 205 -24.85 -0.03 20.78
N LEU A 206 -24.27 -0.39 19.62
CA LEU A 206 -24.44 0.36 18.38
C LEU A 206 -25.60 -0.22 17.56
N GLN A 207 -26.67 0.56 17.44
CA GLN A 207 -27.69 0.38 16.41
C GLN A 207 -27.52 1.46 15.36
N LEU A 208 -27.49 1.02 14.11
CA LEU A 208 -27.49 1.89 12.95
C LEU A 208 -28.91 1.94 12.40
N ASP A 209 -29.31 3.11 11.94
CA ASP A 209 -30.49 3.22 11.11
C ASP A 209 -30.18 2.75 9.67
N GLY A 210 -31.21 2.56 8.85
CA GLY A 210 -31.01 2.13 7.46
C GLY A 210 -30.34 3.17 6.55
N GLN A 211 -30.09 4.38 7.04
CA GLN A 211 -29.49 5.50 6.30
C GLN A 211 -28.03 5.76 6.71
N ASP A 212 -27.58 5.16 7.81
CA ASP A 212 -26.22 5.24 8.30
C ASP A 212 -25.22 4.54 7.37
N ALA A 213 -24.18 5.27 7.00
CA ALA A 213 -23.07 4.81 6.17
C ALA A 213 -21.75 4.82 6.93
N LEU A 214 -20.88 3.87 6.61
CA LEU A 214 -19.49 3.91 7.05
C LEU A 214 -18.72 4.95 6.22
N LEU A 215 -18.10 5.91 6.91
CA LEU A 215 -17.40 7.02 6.26
C LEU A 215 -15.89 6.87 6.33
N ALA A 216 -15.33 6.45 7.47
CA ALA A 216 -13.88 6.33 7.64
C ALA A 216 -13.46 5.43 8.82
N TRP A 217 -12.22 4.94 8.77
CA TRP A 217 -11.51 4.35 9.91
C TRP A 217 -10.54 5.34 10.54
N SER A 218 -10.36 5.27 11.85
CA SER A 218 -9.22 5.92 12.50
C SER A 218 -7.91 5.23 12.13
N ALA A 219 -6.83 6.00 12.06
CA ALA A 219 -5.50 5.51 11.69
C ALA A 219 -4.99 4.38 12.60
N ASP A 220 -5.41 4.37 13.86
CA ASP A 220 -5.09 3.33 14.86
C ASP A 220 -5.97 2.07 14.75
N ALA A 221 -6.90 2.01 13.79
CA ALA A 221 -7.86 0.91 13.61
C ALA A 221 -8.73 0.60 14.85
N THR A 222 -8.96 1.56 15.73
CA THR A 222 -9.79 1.38 16.95
C THR A 222 -11.16 2.03 16.87
N ARG A 223 -11.35 2.97 15.94
CA ARG A 223 -12.58 3.75 15.77
C ARG A 223 -13.03 3.78 14.32
N VAL A 224 -14.34 3.96 14.14
CA VAL A 224 -14.94 4.23 12.82
C VAL A 224 -15.83 5.46 12.90
N VAL A 225 -15.95 6.17 11.78
CA VAL A 225 -16.96 7.20 11.60
C VAL A 225 -18.15 6.58 10.88
N VAL A 226 -19.31 6.74 11.48
CA VAL A 226 -20.60 6.42 10.88
C VAL A 226 -21.37 7.73 10.71
N GLY A 227 -22.02 7.93 9.58
CA GLY A 227 -22.84 9.11 9.38
C GLY A 227 -24.00 8.88 8.45
N SER A 228 -25.02 9.70 8.62
CA SER A 228 -26.18 9.84 7.75
C SER A 228 -26.36 11.30 7.38
N GLN A 229 -27.45 11.63 6.69
CA GLN A 229 -27.81 13.02 6.41
C GLN A 229 -28.11 13.84 7.69
N LEU A 230 -28.43 13.17 8.80
CA LEU A 230 -28.90 13.84 10.01
C LEU A 230 -27.84 13.92 11.10
N HIS A 231 -26.94 12.93 11.16
CA HIS A 231 -26.04 12.81 12.29
C HIS A 231 -24.71 12.16 11.90
N THR A 232 -23.65 12.46 12.66
CA THR A 232 -22.33 11.86 12.51
C THR A 232 -21.83 11.35 13.85
N ARG A 233 -21.35 10.12 13.92
CA ARG A 233 -20.86 9.48 15.15
C ARG A 233 -19.48 8.90 14.92
N VAL A 234 -18.60 9.10 15.89
CA VAL A 234 -17.35 8.33 15.99
C VAL A 234 -17.54 7.23 17.02
N VAL A 235 -17.38 5.98 16.60
CA VAL A 235 -17.62 4.80 17.44
C VAL A 235 -16.29 4.12 17.75
N ALA A 236 -16.01 3.90 19.04
CA ALA A 236 -14.93 3.03 19.48
C ALA A 236 -15.37 1.56 19.37
N LEU A 237 -14.63 0.76 18.60
CA LEU A 237 -15.07 -0.59 18.23
C LEU A 237 -15.09 -1.56 19.41
N GLU A 238 -14.10 -1.47 20.30
CA GLU A 238 -13.94 -2.38 21.43
C GLU A 238 -14.98 -2.13 22.52
N THR A 239 -15.31 -0.87 22.77
CA THR A 239 -16.19 -0.47 23.90
C THR A 239 -17.60 -0.09 23.47
N GLY A 240 -17.83 0.15 22.17
CA GLY A 240 -19.08 0.69 21.66
C GLY A 240 -19.32 2.16 22.03
N ARG A 241 -18.40 2.82 22.72
CA ARG A 241 -18.55 4.22 23.13
C ARG A 241 -18.64 5.11 21.90
N GLN A 242 -19.60 6.03 21.90
CA GLN A 242 -19.90 6.90 20.77
C GLN A 242 -19.64 8.36 21.14
N VAL A 243 -19.07 9.12 20.20
CA VAL A 243 -18.99 10.57 20.26
C VAL A 243 -19.86 11.11 19.14
N GLN A 244 -20.93 11.81 19.50
CA GLN A 244 -21.83 12.45 18.55
C GLN A 244 -21.23 13.78 18.10
N LEU A 245 -21.10 13.97 16.79
CA LEU A 245 -20.67 15.22 16.17
C LEU A 245 -21.87 15.99 15.60
N PRO A 246 -21.76 17.33 15.43
CA PRO A 246 -22.86 18.15 14.93
C PRO A 246 -23.22 17.81 13.47
N GLY A 247 -24.51 17.53 13.24
CA GLY A 247 -25.08 17.34 11.90
C GLY A 247 -24.63 16.06 11.18
N GLY A 248 -25.17 15.86 9.99
CA GLY A 248 -24.83 14.76 9.09
C GLY A 248 -23.65 15.08 8.17
N ALA A 249 -22.70 14.16 8.08
CA ALA A 249 -21.58 14.22 7.15
C ALA A 249 -21.79 13.23 6.00
N THR A 250 -21.42 13.65 4.79
CA THR A 250 -21.51 12.84 3.58
C THR A 250 -20.21 12.08 3.30
N ALA A 251 -19.08 12.56 3.85
CA ALA A 251 -17.80 11.88 3.79
C ALA A 251 -16.94 12.26 5.01
N ALA A 252 -15.94 11.42 5.32
CA ALA A 252 -15.02 11.65 6.42
C ALA A 252 -13.62 11.10 6.10
N ALA A 253 -12.59 11.62 6.77
CA ALA A 253 -11.27 11.01 6.79
C ALA A 253 -10.51 11.35 8.08
N PHE A 254 -9.84 10.36 8.66
CA PHE A 254 -8.91 10.57 9.77
C PHE A 254 -7.49 10.82 9.27
N ALA A 255 -6.82 11.77 9.90
CA ALA A 255 -5.37 11.94 9.80
C ALA A 255 -4.66 10.96 10.77
N HIS A 256 -3.37 10.70 10.52
CA HIS A 256 -2.55 9.85 11.39
C HIS A 256 -2.36 10.40 12.81
N ASP A 257 -2.43 11.72 12.97
CA ASP A 257 -2.37 12.40 14.28
C ASP A 257 -3.70 12.34 15.07
N GLY A 258 -4.73 11.72 14.50
CA GLY A 258 -6.04 11.56 15.11
C GLY A 258 -7.04 12.67 14.78
N ARG A 259 -6.66 13.73 14.05
CA ARG A 259 -7.62 14.71 13.54
C ARG A 259 -8.64 14.05 12.61
N LEU A 260 -9.86 14.59 12.60
CA LEU A 260 -10.95 14.10 11.78
C LEU A 260 -11.47 15.22 10.89
N THR A 261 -11.48 15.03 9.57
CA THR A 261 -12.18 15.94 8.66
C THR A 261 -13.49 15.33 8.19
N LEU A 262 -14.54 16.14 8.22
CA LEU A 262 -15.87 15.82 7.72
C LEU A 262 -16.22 16.73 6.55
N ASP A 263 -16.87 16.18 5.54
CA ASP A 263 -17.57 16.95 4.51
C ASP A 263 -19.05 17.01 4.89
N ARG A 264 -19.53 18.21 5.24
CA ARG A 264 -20.92 18.43 5.65
C ARG A 264 -21.43 19.76 5.16
N ALA A 265 -22.64 19.77 4.59
CA ALA A 265 -23.31 20.98 4.11
C ALA A 265 -22.41 21.89 3.24
N GLY A 266 -21.60 21.29 2.36
CA GLY A 266 -20.68 22.01 1.49
C GLY A 266 -19.49 22.66 2.22
N ARG A 267 -19.14 22.15 3.41
CA ARG A 267 -17.95 22.57 4.16
C ARG A 267 -17.10 21.37 4.58
N LEU A 268 -15.79 21.53 4.45
CA LEU A 268 -14.77 20.68 5.03
C LEU A 268 -14.46 21.19 6.42
N GLU A 269 -14.79 20.40 7.43
CA GLU A 269 -14.58 20.73 8.83
C GLU A 269 -13.62 19.75 9.48
N THR A 270 -12.52 20.28 10.03
CA THR A 270 -11.49 19.48 10.68
C THR A 270 -11.55 19.67 12.18
N TYR A 271 -11.75 18.56 12.90
CA TYR A 271 -11.79 18.48 14.34
C TYR A 271 -10.44 18.00 14.89
N ALA A 272 -10.10 18.45 16.10
CA ALA A 272 -8.95 17.99 16.86
C ALA A 272 -9.08 16.48 17.22
N TYR A 273 -7.99 15.89 17.69
CA TYR A 273 -7.94 14.46 18.05
C TYR A 273 -8.96 14.04 19.12
N ASP A 274 -9.35 14.98 19.99
CA ASP A 274 -10.34 14.79 21.05
C ASP A 274 -11.79 14.91 20.56
N LEU A 275 -11.97 15.31 19.28
CA LEU A 275 -13.24 15.49 18.59
C LEU A 275 -14.14 16.59 19.19
N ARG A 276 -13.59 17.46 20.05
CA ARG A 276 -14.36 18.52 20.73
C ARG A 276 -14.14 19.87 20.10
N ALA A 277 -12.91 20.15 19.66
CA ALA A 277 -12.56 21.42 19.05
C ALA A 277 -12.61 21.35 17.53
N LEU A 278 -13.33 22.28 16.91
CA LEU A 278 -13.22 22.56 15.48
C LEU A 278 -11.96 23.40 15.25
N VAL A 279 -11.01 22.87 14.49
CA VAL A 279 -9.68 23.46 14.25
C VAL A 279 -9.63 24.22 12.94
N ASP A 280 -10.32 23.74 11.90
CA ASP A 280 -10.37 24.38 10.59
C ASP A 280 -11.75 24.15 9.95
N SER A 281 -12.24 25.13 9.19
CA SER A 281 -13.50 25.04 8.46
C SER A 281 -13.41 25.82 7.16
N ARG A 282 -13.58 25.13 6.04
CA ARG A 282 -13.45 25.71 4.70
C ARG A 282 -14.61 25.28 3.81
N PRO A 283 -15.01 26.06 2.81
CA PRO A 283 -15.98 25.59 1.83
C PRO A 283 -15.44 24.36 1.10
N THR A 284 -16.27 23.34 0.96
CA THR A 284 -16.01 22.22 0.06
C THR A 284 -16.12 22.74 -1.36
N PRO A 285 -15.11 22.53 -2.23
CA PRO A 285 -15.20 22.89 -3.63
C PRO A 285 -16.43 22.26 -4.28
N GLU A 286 -17.16 23.01 -5.10
CA GLU A 286 -18.39 22.54 -5.74
C GLU A 286 -18.13 21.27 -6.57
N GLY A 287 -18.93 20.22 -6.34
CA GLY A 287 -18.79 18.93 -7.02
C GLY A 287 -17.67 18.04 -6.48
N TRP A 288 -17.01 18.41 -5.37
CA TRP A 288 -15.99 17.60 -4.72
C TRP A 288 -16.43 17.08 -3.35
N THR A 289 -15.81 15.99 -2.90
CA THR A 289 -15.97 15.41 -1.57
C THR A 289 -14.67 14.73 -1.11
N ILE A 290 -14.60 14.29 0.14
CA ILE A 290 -13.42 13.61 0.69
C ILE A 290 -13.20 12.25 0.01
N ALA A 291 -11.95 11.93 -0.32
CA ALA A 291 -11.58 10.62 -0.83
C ALA A 291 -11.54 9.54 0.30
N PRO A 292 -11.80 8.25 0.00
CA PRO A 292 -11.73 7.16 0.99
C PRO A 292 -10.39 7.05 1.73
N ALA A 293 -9.29 7.45 1.09
CA ALA A 293 -7.97 7.60 1.69
C ALA A 293 -7.58 9.09 1.77
N GLY A 294 -8.43 9.90 2.42
CA GLY A 294 -8.35 11.35 2.38
C GLY A 294 -6.99 11.90 2.82
N TRP A 295 -6.46 11.49 3.96
CA TRP A 295 -5.26 12.12 4.50
C TRP A 295 -3.95 11.49 4.01
N SER A 296 -2.98 12.34 3.67
CA SER A 296 -1.59 11.95 3.49
C SER A 296 -0.97 11.44 4.79
N ALA A 297 0.05 10.60 4.68
CA ALA A 297 0.73 9.98 5.82
C ALA A 297 1.28 11.01 6.84
N ASP A 298 1.70 12.18 6.35
CA ASP A 298 2.21 13.28 7.17
C ASP A 298 1.10 14.15 7.79
N GLY A 299 -0.17 13.88 7.51
CA GLY A 299 -1.32 14.62 8.03
C GLY A 299 -1.40 16.07 7.52
N ARG A 300 -0.74 16.40 6.40
CA ARG A 300 -0.72 17.78 5.86
C ARG A 300 -1.64 17.99 4.67
N THR A 301 -1.99 16.92 3.96
CA THR A 301 -2.75 17.00 2.72
C THR A 301 -4.00 16.14 2.81
N LEU A 302 -5.14 16.71 2.42
CA LEU A 302 -6.40 16.01 2.29
C LEU A 302 -6.76 15.88 0.81
N ALA A 303 -6.83 14.64 0.34
CA ALA A 303 -7.26 14.24 -0.98
C ALA A 303 -8.79 14.32 -1.11
N LEU A 304 -9.23 14.96 -2.19
CA LEU A 304 -10.62 15.07 -2.59
C LEU A 304 -10.87 14.26 -3.86
N ARG A 305 -12.13 13.88 -4.07
CA ARG A 305 -12.62 13.23 -5.28
C ARG A 305 -13.88 13.94 -5.79
N PRO A 306 -14.19 13.85 -7.10
CA PRO A 306 -15.45 14.37 -7.62
C PRO A 306 -16.65 13.53 -7.12
N LEU A 307 -17.79 14.17 -6.89
CA LEU A 307 -19.07 13.51 -6.62
C LEU A 307 -19.52 12.77 -7.89
N VAL A 308 -19.70 11.44 -7.78
CA VAL A 308 -19.92 10.51 -8.90
C VAL A 308 -21.24 10.76 -9.67
N GLY A 309 -22.12 11.64 -9.18
CA GLY A 309 -23.38 12.00 -9.85
C GLY A 309 -23.24 12.84 -11.13
N ASP A 310 -22.08 13.46 -11.38
CA ASP A 310 -21.87 14.37 -12.53
C ASP A 310 -21.05 13.74 -13.68
N LEU A 311 -20.72 12.43 -13.58
CA LEU A 311 -19.94 11.71 -14.60
C LEU A 311 -20.77 11.31 -15.85
N SER A 312 -22.09 11.46 -15.81
CA SER A 312 -22.98 11.26 -16.97
C SER A 312 -23.15 12.51 -17.83
N GLY A 313 -22.65 13.67 -17.38
CA GLY A 313 -22.52 14.85 -18.21
C GLY A 313 -21.55 14.56 -19.36
N ASN A 314 -22.00 14.74 -20.60
CA ASN A 314 -21.23 14.46 -21.81
C ASN A 314 -19.87 15.19 -21.82
N GLY A 315 -18.83 14.49 -21.37
CA GLY A 315 -17.43 14.82 -21.59
C GLY A 315 -16.67 15.27 -20.34
N PRO A 316 -15.36 14.95 -20.24
CA PRO A 316 -14.48 15.62 -19.30
C PRO A 316 -14.56 17.12 -19.56
N ARG A 317 -14.95 17.92 -18.56
CA ARG A 317 -14.78 19.36 -18.66
C ARG A 317 -13.26 19.60 -18.70
N ASP A 318 -12.74 20.04 -19.84
CA ASP A 318 -11.32 20.36 -20.10
C ASP A 318 -10.70 21.40 -19.13
N GLY A 319 -11.42 21.79 -18.07
CA GLY A 319 -10.98 22.69 -17.00
C GLY A 319 -10.83 22.06 -15.62
N GLN A 320 -11.01 20.75 -15.41
CA GLN A 320 -10.69 20.09 -14.13
C GLN A 320 -9.17 19.88 -13.98
N LEU A 321 -8.39 20.96 -14.04
CA LEU A 321 -7.02 20.98 -13.57
C LEU A 321 -7.04 20.73 -12.07
N GLY A 322 -6.24 19.77 -11.61
CA GLY A 322 -6.22 19.31 -10.22
C GLY A 322 -6.24 20.49 -9.23
N LEU A 323 -7.24 20.49 -8.34
CA LEU A 323 -7.31 21.47 -7.27
C LEU A 323 -6.12 21.25 -6.35
N ARG A 324 -5.22 22.23 -6.29
CA ARG A 324 -4.22 22.31 -5.24
C ARG A 324 -4.39 23.64 -4.53
N THR A 325 -5.07 23.61 -3.39
CA THR A 325 -5.06 24.76 -2.50
C THR A 325 -3.89 24.58 -1.54
N ALA A 326 -2.92 25.49 -1.64
CA ALA A 326 -1.84 25.55 -0.66
C ALA A 326 -2.47 25.74 0.74
N ALA A 327 -1.87 25.10 1.75
CA ALA A 327 -2.26 25.33 3.13
C ALA A 327 -2.12 26.83 3.46
N GLY A 328 -3.25 27.50 3.69
CA GLY A 328 -3.26 28.79 4.37
C GLY A 328 -3.33 28.56 5.88
N GLY A 329 -2.35 29.03 6.66
CA GLY A 329 -2.32 28.84 8.12
C GLY A 329 -2.01 27.40 8.57
N GLU A 330 -2.52 26.99 9.74
CA GLU A 330 -2.31 25.64 10.35
C GLU A 330 -3.19 24.53 9.74
N GLY A 331 -4.08 24.86 8.79
CA GLY A 331 -5.00 23.89 8.17
C GLY A 331 -4.39 23.09 7.01
N PRO A 332 -5.03 21.98 6.59
CA PRO A 332 -4.53 21.13 5.51
C PRO A 332 -4.48 21.80 4.15
N ALA A 333 -3.62 21.28 3.28
CA ALA A 333 -3.72 21.50 1.84
C ALA A 333 -4.78 20.58 1.23
N PHE A 334 -5.56 21.06 0.26
CA PHE A 334 -6.48 20.21 -0.50
C PHE A 334 -5.88 19.82 -1.83
N LEU A 335 -6.11 18.58 -2.21
CA LEU A 335 -5.53 17.98 -3.39
C LEU A 335 -6.58 17.19 -4.15
N ALA A 336 -6.73 17.50 -5.43
CA ALA A 336 -7.57 16.76 -6.35
C ALA A 336 -6.75 16.32 -7.58
N PRO A 337 -6.87 15.06 -8.03
CA PRO A 337 -6.15 14.59 -9.20
C PRO A 337 -6.66 15.24 -10.50
N PRO A 338 -5.81 15.37 -11.54
CA PRO A 338 -6.08 16.16 -12.75
C PRO A 338 -7.04 15.52 -13.77
N ARG A 339 -7.64 14.37 -13.44
CA ARG A 339 -8.57 13.61 -14.29
C ARG A 339 -9.66 13.00 -13.41
N PRO A 340 -10.85 12.65 -13.95
CA PRO A 340 -11.87 11.89 -13.22
C PRO A 340 -11.29 10.55 -12.81
N SER A 341 -10.73 10.54 -11.61
CA SER A 341 -9.98 9.43 -11.05
C SER A 341 -10.29 9.33 -9.57
N VAL A 342 -10.41 8.10 -9.09
CA VAL A 342 -10.75 7.83 -7.70
C VAL A 342 -9.44 7.63 -6.96
N ALA A 343 -9.15 8.53 -6.02
CA ALA A 343 -8.05 8.36 -5.08
C ALA A 343 -8.30 7.09 -4.26
N VAL A 344 -7.38 6.12 -4.38
CA VAL A 344 -7.49 4.78 -3.79
C VAL A 344 -6.67 4.70 -2.51
N ALA A 345 -5.45 5.25 -2.51
CA ALA A 345 -4.51 5.16 -1.38
C ALA A 345 -3.36 6.18 -1.51
N TRP A 346 -2.65 6.44 -0.40
CA TRP A 346 -1.37 7.15 -0.41
C TRP A 346 -0.19 6.16 -0.34
N GLN A 347 0.90 6.46 -1.05
CA GLN A 347 2.15 5.71 -1.03
C GLN A 347 3.36 6.66 -1.10
N GLN A 348 4.18 6.70 -0.04
CA GLN A 348 5.44 7.48 -0.01
C GLN A 348 5.29 8.97 -0.42
N GLY A 349 4.12 9.57 -0.18
CA GLY A 349 3.81 10.95 -0.58
C GLY A 349 3.13 11.08 -1.95
N ASP A 350 3.03 10.00 -2.71
CA ASP A 350 2.26 9.93 -3.95
C ASP A 350 0.83 9.44 -3.68
N LEU A 351 -0.13 9.87 -4.49
CA LEU A 351 -1.51 9.42 -4.45
C LEU A 351 -1.72 8.36 -5.53
N LEU A 352 -2.13 7.15 -5.15
CA LEU A 352 -2.61 6.16 -6.10
C LEU A 352 -4.04 6.50 -6.51
N VAL A 353 -4.27 6.63 -7.81
CA VAL A 353 -5.56 7.01 -8.38
C VAL A 353 -6.00 5.98 -9.42
N SER A 354 -7.27 5.60 -9.41
CA SER A 354 -7.88 4.76 -10.44
C SER A 354 -8.48 5.65 -11.51
N ALA A 355 -7.92 5.61 -12.73
CA ALA A 355 -8.34 6.39 -13.89
C ALA A 355 -8.84 5.44 -15.00
N GLY A 356 -10.15 5.20 -15.05
CA GLY A 356 -10.73 4.21 -15.97
C GLY A 356 -10.25 2.79 -15.63
N ALA A 357 -9.58 2.14 -16.58
CA ALA A 357 -9.02 0.79 -16.42
C ALA A 357 -7.55 0.76 -15.95
N ALA A 358 -6.95 1.92 -15.70
CA ALA A 358 -5.58 2.04 -15.24
C ALA A 358 -5.54 2.48 -13.78
N LEU A 359 -4.58 1.93 -13.03
CA LEU A 359 -4.14 2.56 -11.79
C LEU A 359 -2.92 3.41 -12.12
N GLU A 360 -2.93 4.66 -11.67
CA GLU A 360 -1.84 5.61 -11.82
C GLU A 360 -1.30 6.01 -10.44
N ARG A 361 0.01 6.23 -10.35
CA ARG A 361 0.64 6.91 -9.23
C ARG A 361 0.78 8.37 -9.61
N TRP A 362 0.17 9.24 -8.84
CA TRP A 362 0.19 10.67 -9.08
C TRP A 362 1.01 11.36 -8.00
N ASP A 363 2.07 12.04 -8.44
CA ASP A 363 2.92 12.84 -7.57
C ASP A 363 2.30 14.24 -7.44
N PRO A 364 1.76 14.60 -6.27
CA PRO A 364 1.10 15.89 -6.07
C PRO A 364 2.07 17.09 -6.12
N SER A 365 3.37 16.84 -5.92
CA SER A 365 4.39 17.88 -5.95
C SER A 365 4.73 18.30 -7.38
N THR A 366 4.81 17.34 -8.31
CA THR A 366 5.15 17.58 -9.72
C THR A 366 3.94 17.58 -10.66
N LEU A 367 2.76 17.20 -10.17
CA LEU A 367 1.52 16.99 -10.93
C LEU A 367 1.66 15.93 -12.04
N LYS A 368 2.70 15.10 -11.99
CA LYS A 368 2.93 14.03 -12.95
C LYS A 368 2.24 12.75 -12.49
N SER A 369 1.65 12.02 -13.43
CA SER A 369 1.20 10.66 -13.18
C SER A 369 2.07 9.65 -13.93
N ALA A 370 2.28 8.50 -13.30
CA ALA A 370 2.91 7.33 -13.89
C ALA A 370 1.90 6.18 -13.84
N VAL A 371 1.66 5.53 -14.98
CA VAL A 371 0.79 4.34 -15.01
C VAL A 371 1.49 3.23 -14.24
N VAL A 372 0.79 2.72 -13.23
CA VAL A 372 1.27 1.71 -12.28
C VAL A 372 0.87 0.32 -12.77
N THR A 373 -0.37 0.19 -13.27
CA THR A 373 -0.83 -1.00 -14.00
C THR A 373 -1.73 -0.58 -15.16
N ALA A 374 -1.66 -1.31 -16.28
CA ALA A 374 -2.60 -1.17 -17.39
C ALA A 374 -3.01 -2.57 -17.85
N SER A 375 -4.24 -2.98 -17.58
CA SER A 375 -4.75 -4.22 -18.18
C SER A 375 -5.06 -3.95 -19.65
N LYS A 376 -4.17 -4.36 -20.57
CA LYS A 376 -4.51 -4.40 -22.00
C LYS A 376 -5.55 -5.49 -22.22
N GLY A 377 -6.76 -5.11 -22.59
CA GLY A 377 -7.78 -6.02 -23.12
C GLY A 377 -8.76 -6.63 -22.13
N SER A 378 -8.74 -6.20 -20.86
CA SER A 378 -9.79 -6.63 -19.94
C SER A 378 -11.07 -5.83 -20.19
N ARG A 379 -12.19 -6.50 -20.43
CA ARG A 379 -13.55 -5.93 -20.40
C ARG A 379 -13.96 -5.61 -18.94
N LEU A 380 -13.05 -5.03 -18.14
CA LEU A 380 -13.29 -4.46 -16.81
C LEU A 380 -14.12 -3.17 -16.92
N ARG A 381 -15.27 -3.25 -17.59
CA ARG A 381 -16.41 -2.39 -17.24
C ARG A 381 -17.07 -2.87 -15.94
N ALA A 382 -16.69 -4.03 -15.42
CA ALA A 382 -17.12 -4.52 -14.12
C ALA A 382 -16.50 -3.68 -12.99
N ASP A 383 -17.20 -2.59 -12.64
CA ASP A 383 -17.66 -2.33 -11.28
C ASP A 383 -16.63 -2.52 -10.15
N LEU A 384 -15.43 -1.94 -10.28
CA LEU A 384 -14.62 -1.60 -9.11
C LEU A 384 -15.34 -0.49 -8.33
N ARG A 385 -16.46 -0.82 -7.68
CA ARG A 385 -17.41 0.12 -7.08
C ARG A 385 -16.86 0.75 -5.80
N VAL A 386 -16.06 -0.01 -5.06
CA VAL A 386 -15.41 0.41 -3.82
C VAL A 386 -14.10 -0.36 -3.72
N ALA A 387 -12.97 0.35 -3.69
CA ALA A 387 -11.68 -0.23 -3.37
C ALA A 387 -11.05 0.54 -2.21
N THR A 388 -10.69 -0.18 -1.15
CA THR A 388 -9.79 0.33 -0.11
C THR A 388 -8.47 -0.43 -0.24
N ALA A 389 -7.37 0.28 -0.46
CA ALA A 389 -6.05 -0.32 -0.57
C ALA A 389 -5.11 0.27 0.49
N LEU A 390 -4.27 -0.59 1.05
CA LEU A 390 -3.14 -0.24 1.89
C LEU A 390 -1.90 -0.47 1.07
N VAL A 391 -1.02 0.52 1.07
CA VAL A 391 0.26 0.39 0.40
C VAL A 391 1.33 0.32 1.48
N PRO A 392 1.81 -0.88 1.85
CA PRO A 392 2.84 -1.00 2.87
C PRO A 392 4.10 -0.26 2.43
N HIS A 393 4.75 0.42 3.39
CA HIS A 393 5.91 1.28 3.13
C HIS A 393 7.11 0.55 2.51
N GLU A 394 7.22 -0.79 2.64
CA GLU A 394 8.48 -1.50 2.41
C GLU A 394 8.40 -2.89 1.77
N ARG A 395 7.23 -3.39 1.35
CA ARG A 395 7.14 -4.76 0.80
C ARG A 395 6.43 -4.82 -0.55
N THR A 396 7.21 -5.19 -1.55
CA THR A 396 6.74 -5.66 -2.85
C THR A 396 7.01 -7.15 -2.95
N VAL A 397 5.95 -7.92 -3.16
CA VAL A 397 6.05 -9.34 -3.45
C VAL A 397 5.70 -9.51 -4.93
N ALA A 398 6.55 -10.23 -5.67
CA ALA A 398 6.21 -10.64 -7.02
C ALA A 398 5.01 -11.60 -6.93
N LEU A 399 3.93 -11.28 -7.64
CA LEU A 399 2.76 -12.14 -7.75
C LEU A 399 3.16 -13.46 -8.43
N GLY A 400 3.43 -14.48 -7.61
CA GLY A 400 3.30 -15.87 -8.03
C GLY A 400 1.82 -16.20 -8.27
N THR A 401 1.53 -17.38 -8.81
CA THR A 401 0.15 -17.89 -8.85
C THR A 401 -0.43 -17.80 -7.43
N PRO A 402 -1.49 -17.00 -7.20
CA PRO A 402 -1.95 -16.73 -5.85
C PRO A 402 -2.34 -18.05 -5.17
N ASP A 403 -1.94 -18.21 -3.90
CA ASP A 403 -2.38 -19.35 -3.10
C ASP A 403 -3.89 -19.23 -2.86
N ARG A 404 -4.63 -20.13 -3.50
CA ARG A 404 -6.10 -20.18 -3.46
C ARG A 404 -6.61 -20.92 -2.22
N GLY A 405 -5.73 -21.46 -1.37
CA GLY A 405 -6.07 -22.33 -0.25
C GLY A 405 -6.63 -23.68 -0.71
N PRO A 406 -6.88 -24.64 0.20
CA PRO A 406 -7.47 -25.91 -0.17
C PRO A 406 -8.85 -25.68 -0.78
N VAL A 407 -9.01 -26.15 -2.03
CA VAL A 407 -10.30 -26.32 -2.68
C VAL A 407 -11.12 -27.22 -1.76
N GLY A 408 -12.33 -26.79 -1.37
CA GLY A 408 -13.18 -27.53 -0.43
C GLY A 408 -13.30 -29.01 -0.80
N PRO A 409 -13.57 -29.89 0.18
CA PRO A 409 -13.49 -31.33 -0.04
C PRO A 409 -14.41 -31.75 -1.19
N VAL A 410 -13.82 -32.44 -2.18
CA VAL A 410 -14.56 -33.34 -3.05
C VAL A 410 -15.21 -34.36 -2.12
N ALA A 411 -16.53 -34.34 -2.02
CA ALA A 411 -17.27 -35.39 -1.37
C ALA A 411 -16.94 -36.70 -2.11
N THR A 412 -16.02 -37.49 -1.57
CA THR A 412 -15.91 -38.90 -1.92
C THR A 412 -17.19 -39.55 -1.40
N GLY A 413 -18.16 -39.72 -2.30
CA GLY A 413 -19.38 -40.43 -2.02
C GLY A 413 -19.03 -41.80 -1.44
N SER A 414 -19.48 -42.02 -0.22
CA SER A 414 -19.57 -43.35 0.37
C SER A 414 -20.42 -44.23 -0.52
N LEU A 415 -19.84 -45.30 -1.05
CA LEU A 415 -20.58 -46.43 -1.60
C LEU A 415 -21.46 -47.01 -0.48
N SER A 416 -22.71 -46.57 -0.44
CA SER A 416 -23.79 -47.25 0.27
C SER A 416 -24.18 -48.45 -0.58
N ALA A 417 -23.72 -49.63 -0.17
CA ALA A 417 -24.33 -50.90 -0.58
C ALA A 417 -25.75 -50.96 -0.01
N SER A 418 -26.76 -50.80 -0.86
CA SER A 418 -28.13 -51.20 -0.55
C SER A 418 -28.58 -52.22 -1.58
N SER A 419 -28.55 -53.47 -1.15
CA SER A 419 -29.24 -54.61 -1.74
C SER A 419 -30.75 -54.38 -1.79
N SER A 420 -31.35 -54.52 -2.96
CA SER A 420 -32.71 -55.07 -3.08
C SER A 420 -32.96 -55.49 -4.52
N TRP A 421 -32.98 -56.80 -4.74
CA TRP A 421 -33.68 -57.43 -5.87
C TRP A 421 -35.19 -57.14 -5.75
N PRO A 422 -35.93 -57.11 -6.87
CA PRO A 422 -36.79 -58.27 -7.11
C PRO A 422 -36.89 -58.70 -8.59
N TRP A 423 -36.91 -60.03 -8.75
CA TRP A 423 -37.71 -60.87 -9.64
C TRP A 423 -37.97 -60.49 -11.11
N SER A 424 -37.64 -61.47 -11.96
CA SER A 424 -37.94 -61.63 -13.39
C SER A 424 -39.45 -61.68 -13.72
N PRO A 425 -39.78 -61.61 -15.03
CA PRO A 425 -40.10 -62.88 -15.70
C PRO A 425 -39.56 -63.01 -17.15
N ALA A 426 -38.99 -64.17 -17.45
CA ALA A 426 -39.17 -64.98 -18.68
C ALA A 426 -38.32 -66.25 -18.53
#